data_AF-A0A087UD03-F1
#
_entry.id   AF-A0A087UD03-F1
#
_cell.length_a   1.000
_cell.length_b   1.000
_cell.length_c   1.000
_cell.angle_alpha   90.00
_cell.angle_beta   90.00
_cell.angle_gamma   90.00
#
_symmetry.space_group_name_H-M   'P 1'
#
loop_
_entity.id
_entity.type
_entity.pdbx_description
1 polymer ?
#
loop_
_entity_poly.entity_id
_entity_poly.type
_entity_poly.pdbx_seq_one_letter_code
_entity_poly.pdbx_strand_id
1 'polypeptide(L)'
;MLLMNFGLLLDHDVVRSDPAAGAILGCCSPDVLRHPLCLEIEIQDSDDFYAPLNVSCLNFIRDGPSIGNCPGLREQRNLMTSFIDGSAVYGPTLEETNGLRTFSGGKLRTSVIGNTPLLHINENSGKTCYTRNFPYKCFSSGDIRVNMHLELMTMHTIWSREHNRLADELQNLNPTWSDEKLFQEARRIAIAELQLITYREFLPVILGNEEMEKRNLQIKENETFDGYDESVDAGIYNVFSTAAFRFG
;
A
#
# COMPACT_ATOMS: atom_id res chain seq x y z
N MET A 1 4.85 7.42 17.15
CA MET A 1 5.31 6.96 15.82
C MET A 1 4.43 5.88 15.18
N LEU A 2 3.76 5.01 15.95
CA LEU A 2 2.89 3.97 15.35
C LEU A 2 1.71 4.56 14.55
N LEU A 3 1.08 5.64 15.03
CA LEU A 3 -0.04 6.32 14.36
C LEU A 3 0.27 6.68 12.90
N MET A 4 1.41 7.36 12.67
CA MET A 4 1.87 7.76 11.34
C MET A 4 2.11 6.53 10.43
N ASN A 5 2.78 5.50 10.93
CA ASN A 5 3.09 4.30 10.15
C ASN A 5 1.84 3.47 9.82
N PHE A 6 0.86 3.44 10.72
CA PHE A 6 -0.42 2.82 10.44
C PHE A 6 -1.19 3.60 9.37
N GLY A 7 -1.17 4.94 9.44
CA GLY A 7 -1.75 5.79 8.39
C GLY A 7 -1.12 5.54 7.01
N LEU A 8 0.21 5.39 6.95
CA LEU A 8 0.90 5.06 5.69
C LEU A 8 0.56 3.65 5.18
N LEU A 9 0.49 2.65 6.07
CA LEU A 9 0.03 1.31 5.69
C LEU A 9 -1.40 1.36 5.13
N LEU A 10 -2.29 2.14 5.76
CA LEU A 10 -3.67 2.30 5.33
C LEU A 10 -3.77 3.02 3.97
N ASP A 11 -2.96 4.06 3.73
CA ASP A 11 -2.86 4.70 2.40
C ASP A 11 -2.48 3.67 1.34
N HIS A 12 -1.49 2.82 1.66
CA HIS A 12 -1.04 1.77 0.76
C HIS A 12 -2.07 0.66 0.56
N ASP A 13 -3.07 0.54 1.44
CA ASP A 13 -4.16 -0.42 1.29
C ASP A 13 -5.21 0.02 0.29
N VAL A 14 -5.40 1.34 0.13
CA VAL A 14 -6.51 1.89 -0.66
C VAL A 14 -6.09 2.71 -1.88
N VAL A 15 -4.84 3.17 -1.97
CA VAL A 15 -4.39 4.11 -3.02
C VAL A 15 -3.04 3.71 -3.57
N ARG A 16 -2.95 3.59 -4.90
CA ARG A 16 -1.69 3.55 -5.66
C ARG A 16 -1.89 4.18 -7.04
N SER A 17 -1.35 5.36 -7.30
CA SER A 17 -1.41 5.96 -8.64
C SER A 17 -0.63 5.16 -9.67
N ASP A 18 -1.16 5.05 -10.89
CA ASP A 18 -0.48 4.46 -12.04
C ASP A 18 0.51 5.45 -12.67
N PRO A 19 1.83 5.21 -12.69
CA PRO A 19 2.77 6.11 -13.35
C PRO A 19 2.68 5.97 -14.89
N ALA A 20 2.50 7.08 -15.59
CA ALA A 20 2.18 7.14 -17.02
C ALA A 20 3.21 6.53 -18.00
N ALA A 21 4.40 6.14 -17.55
CA ALA A 21 5.52 5.84 -18.45
C ALA A 21 6.52 4.79 -17.94
N GLY A 22 6.11 3.82 -17.12
CA GLY A 22 6.99 2.69 -16.78
C GLY A 22 8.39 3.12 -16.29
N ALA A 23 8.42 3.96 -15.26
CA ALA A 23 9.56 4.23 -14.38
C ALA A 23 10.89 4.81 -14.94
N ILE A 24 11.05 5.17 -16.22
CA ILE A 24 12.34 5.74 -16.69
C ILE A 24 12.15 6.90 -17.65
N LEU A 25 11.47 7.96 -17.19
CA LEU A 25 11.50 9.26 -17.87
C LEU A 25 12.29 10.24 -16.99
N GLY A 26 13.50 10.57 -17.42
CA GLY A 26 14.32 11.59 -16.77
C GLY A 26 13.90 12.97 -17.25
N CYS A 27 12.86 13.56 -16.67
CA CYS A 27 12.34 14.88 -17.06
C CYS A 27 13.33 16.02 -16.84
N CYS A 28 14.31 15.84 -15.95
CA CYS A 28 15.43 16.78 -15.80
C CYS A 28 16.56 16.56 -16.82
N SER A 29 16.50 15.52 -17.65
CA SER A 29 17.53 15.28 -18.66
C SER A 29 17.33 16.22 -19.86
N PRO A 30 18.40 16.86 -20.35
CA PRO A 30 18.31 17.84 -21.43
C PRO A 30 17.72 17.28 -22.73
N ASP A 31 17.88 15.96 -22.97
CA ASP A 31 17.35 15.26 -24.14
C ASP A 31 15.84 14.93 -24.05
N VAL A 32 15.22 15.11 -22.88
CA VAL A 32 13.87 14.60 -22.53
C VAL A 32 12.87 15.72 -22.19
N LEU A 33 13.31 16.98 -22.14
CA LEU A 33 12.57 18.21 -21.77
C LEU A 33 11.28 18.52 -22.58
N ARG A 34 10.73 17.58 -23.35
CA ARG A 34 9.56 17.75 -24.21
C ARG A 34 8.54 16.61 -24.16
N HIS A 35 8.69 15.64 -23.28
CA HIS A 35 7.68 14.59 -23.18
C HIS A 35 6.41 15.14 -22.50
N PRO A 36 5.19 14.95 -23.05
CA PRO A 36 3.93 15.50 -22.51
C PRO A 36 3.54 14.98 -21.11
N LEU A 37 4.33 14.07 -20.55
CA LEU A 37 4.16 13.51 -19.20
C LEU A 37 5.15 14.11 -18.21
N CYS A 38 6.13 14.88 -18.65
CA CYS A 38 7.03 15.59 -17.76
C CYS A 38 6.35 16.80 -17.13
N LEU A 39 6.54 16.94 -15.83
CA LEU A 39 6.11 18.10 -15.05
C LEU A 39 7.16 18.32 -13.95
N GLU A 40 8.41 18.43 -14.38
CA GLU A 40 9.56 18.65 -13.52
C GLU A 40 9.37 19.85 -12.59
N ILE A 41 9.99 19.77 -11.41
CA ILE A 41 9.98 20.87 -10.46
C ILE A 41 11.27 21.66 -10.67
N GLU A 42 11.13 22.87 -11.22
CA GLU A 42 12.24 23.80 -11.40
C GLU A 42 12.75 24.29 -10.04
N ILE A 43 14.07 24.25 -9.85
CA ILE A 43 14.73 24.78 -8.66
C ILE A 43 15.33 26.14 -9.00
N GLN A 44 15.07 27.12 -8.14
CA GLN A 44 15.59 28.47 -8.31
C GLN A 44 17.07 28.53 -7.95
N ASP A 45 17.84 29.39 -8.62
CA ASP A 45 19.27 29.60 -8.31
C ASP A 45 19.52 30.13 -6.90
N SER A 46 18.49 30.71 -6.26
CA SER A 46 18.51 31.17 -4.87
C SER A 46 18.10 30.10 -3.85
N ASP A 47 17.90 28.85 -4.26
CA ASP A 47 17.56 27.77 -3.33
C ASP A 47 18.74 27.43 -2.43
N ASP A 48 18.57 27.60 -1.11
CA ASP A 48 19.65 27.44 -0.13
C ASP A 48 20.20 26.00 -0.02
N PHE A 49 19.43 24.99 -0.42
CA PHE A 49 19.82 23.58 -0.30
C PHE A 49 20.34 23.01 -1.62
N TYR A 50 19.57 23.18 -2.70
CA TYR A 50 19.84 22.56 -3.99
C TYR A 50 20.80 23.37 -4.85
N ALA A 51 20.80 24.70 -4.77
CA ALA A 51 21.70 25.52 -5.59
C ALA A 51 23.19 25.27 -5.27
N PRO A 52 23.63 25.15 -3.99
CA PRO A 52 25.02 24.77 -3.67
C PRO A 52 25.42 23.38 -4.18
N LEU A 53 24.45 22.50 -4.45
CA LEU A 53 24.65 21.16 -5.01
C LEU A 53 24.59 21.15 -6.55
N ASN A 54 24.42 22.31 -7.18
CA ASN A 54 24.25 22.47 -8.62
C ASN A 54 23.07 21.65 -9.17
N VAL A 55 21.99 21.56 -8.38
CA VAL A 55 20.73 20.90 -8.77
C VAL A 55 19.72 21.98 -9.15
N SER A 56 19.32 22.02 -10.41
CA SER A 56 18.35 22.99 -10.95
C SER A 56 16.96 22.40 -11.26
N CYS A 57 16.79 21.08 -11.06
CA CYS A 57 15.56 20.38 -11.43
C CYS A 57 15.37 19.13 -10.58
N LEU A 58 14.15 18.92 -10.09
CA LEU A 58 13.72 17.64 -9.50
C LEU A 58 12.80 16.89 -10.45
N ASN A 59 13.11 15.62 -10.65
CA ASN A 59 12.40 14.77 -11.58
C ASN A 59 10.97 14.53 -11.11
N PHE A 60 9.98 14.89 -11.93
CA PHE A 60 8.57 14.62 -11.65
C PHE A 60 7.85 14.26 -12.94
N ILE A 61 7.09 13.16 -12.87
CA ILE A 61 6.34 12.58 -14.00
C ILE A 61 4.87 12.57 -13.60
N ARG A 62 4.00 12.99 -14.51
CA ARG A 62 2.55 12.96 -14.31
C ARG A 62 2.03 11.53 -14.23
N ASP A 63 1.06 11.30 -13.35
CA ASP A 63 0.29 10.05 -13.30
C ASP A 63 -0.40 9.74 -14.63
N GLY A 64 -0.50 8.47 -14.98
CA GLY A 64 -1.13 7.95 -16.19
C GLY A 64 -2.59 8.36 -16.31
N PRO A 65 -3.06 8.69 -17.51
CA PRO A 65 -4.50 8.84 -17.71
C PRO A 65 -5.18 7.48 -17.51
N SER A 66 -6.33 7.48 -16.85
CA SER A 66 -7.20 6.31 -16.76
C SER A 66 -7.61 5.86 -18.16
N ILE A 67 -7.73 4.54 -18.35
CA ILE A 67 -8.15 3.94 -19.62
C ILE A 67 -9.66 4.10 -19.72
N GLY A 68 -10.14 4.85 -20.71
CA GLY A 68 -11.56 5.12 -20.89
C GLY A 68 -11.91 5.63 -22.29
N ASN A 69 -13.19 5.88 -22.53
CA ASN A 69 -13.67 6.34 -23.83
C ASN A 69 -13.21 7.78 -24.11
N CYS A 70 -12.31 7.93 -25.07
CA CYS A 70 -11.96 9.23 -25.65
C CYS A 70 -13.15 9.76 -26.48
N PRO A 71 -13.50 11.06 -26.40
CA PRO A 71 -12.84 12.15 -25.65
C PRO A 71 -13.49 12.43 -24.28
N GLY A 72 -12.67 12.56 -23.22
CA GLY A 72 -13.09 12.94 -21.86
C GLY A 72 -12.00 13.72 -21.10
N LEU A 73 -12.34 14.22 -19.90
CA LEU A 73 -11.36 14.86 -19.01
C LEU A 73 -10.32 13.83 -18.51
N ARG A 74 -9.11 14.29 -18.22
CA ARG A 74 -8.02 13.42 -17.75
C ARG A 74 -8.28 13.03 -16.29
N GLU A 75 -8.61 11.77 -16.08
CA GLU A 75 -8.64 11.14 -14.75
C GLU A 75 -7.41 10.28 -14.49
N GLN A 76 -7.05 10.08 -13.23
CA GLN A 76 -5.97 9.17 -12.82
C GLN A 76 -6.54 7.80 -12.47
N ARG A 77 -5.69 6.77 -12.54
CA ARG A 77 -6.06 5.41 -12.19
C ARG A 77 -5.52 5.03 -10.82
N ASN A 78 -6.38 4.47 -9.97
CA ASN A 78 -5.98 3.75 -8.77
C ASN A 78 -5.65 2.29 -9.13
N LEU A 79 -4.45 1.84 -8.79
CA LEU A 79 -3.94 0.48 -8.98
C LEU A 79 -4.14 -0.40 -7.75
N MET A 80 -4.74 0.13 -6.68
CA MET A 80 -5.15 -0.62 -5.49
C MET A 80 -6.67 -0.84 -5.49
N THR A 81 -7.16 -1.82 -4.73
CA THR A 81 -8.58 -1.86 -4.38
C THR A 81 -8.90 -0.63 -3.51
N SER A 82 -10.15 -0.16 -3.52
CA SER A 82 -10.54 1.00 -2.71
C SER A 82 -11.02 0.62 -1.30
N PHE A 83 -11.22 -0.67 -1.05
CA PHE A 83 -11.67 -1.21 0.23
C PHE A 83 -10.48 -1.35 1.18
N ILE A 84 -10.75 -1.25 2.48
CA ILE A 84 -9.80 -1.65 3.51
C ILE A 84 -9.85 -3.19 3.59
N ASP A 85 -9.08 -3.85 2.72
CA ASP A 85 -9.13 -5.30 2.48
C ASP A 85 -7.75 -5.96 2.55
N GLY A 86 -6.77 -5.26 3.09
CA GLY A 86 -5.42 -5.76 3.26
C GLY A 86 -4.68 -5.96 1.93
N SER A 87 -5.10 -5.32 0.84
CA SER A 87 -4.36 -5.31 -0.43
C SER A 87 -2.92 -4.81 -0.30
N ALA A 88 -2.58 -4.02 0.71
CA ALA A 88 -1.19 -3.72 1.05
C ALA A 88 -0.36 -4.98 1.39
N VAL A 89 -1.01 -6.03 1.91
CA VAL A 89 -0.43 -7.32 2.31
C VAL A 89 -0.62 -8.38 1.23
N TYR A 90 -1.82 -8.44 0.65
CA TYR A 90 -2.26 -9.52 -0.25
C TYR A 90 -2.17 -9.17 -1.74
N GLY A 91 -1.97 -7.91 -2.09
CA GLY A 91 -1.97 -7.43 -3.47
C GLY A 91 -3.39 -7.21 -4.01
N PRO A 92 -3.57 -6.21 -4.89
CA PRO A 92 -4.88 -5.86 -5.44
C PRO A 92 -5.36 -6.80 -6.57
N THR A 93 -4.48 -7.62 -7.13
CA THR A 93 -4.82 -8.58 -8.20
C THR A 93 -4.57 -10.03 -7.79
N LEU A 94 -5.31 -10.95 -8.40
CA LEU A 94 -5.12 -12.39 -8.17
C LEU A 94 -3.69 -12.86 -8.50
N GLU A 95 -3.07 -12.27 -9.52
CA GLU A 95 -1.69 -12.57 -9.89
C GLU A 95 -0.70 -12.14 -8.78
N GLU A 96 -0.82 -10.91 -8.28
CA GLU A 96 0.00 -10.42 -7.16
C GLU A 96 -0.24 -11.27 -5.90
N THR A 97 -1.50 -11.56 -5.55
CA THR A 97 -1.83 -12.43 -4.42
C THR A 97 -1.20 -13.81 -4.54
N ASN A 98 -1.32 -14.45 -5.71
CA ASN A 98 -0.75 -15.77 -5.95
C ASN A 98 0.79 -15.75 -5.89
N GLY A 99 1.44 -14.68 -6.37
CA GLY A 99 2.89 -14.52 -6.29
C GLY A 99 3.42 -14.46 -4.84
N LEU A 100 2.58 -14.04 -3.90
CA LEU A 100 2.89 -13.90 -2.48
C LEU A 100 2.59 -15.17 -1.66
N ARG A 101 1.88 -16.15 -2.21
CA ARG A 101 1.46 -17.37 -1.50
C ARG A 101 2.48 -18.50 -1.61
N THR A 102 2.54 -19.34 -0.57
CA THR A 102 3.30 -20.60 -0.61
C THR A 102 2.52 -21.71 -1.31
N PHE A 103 1.19 -21.57 -1.43
CA PHE A 103 0.25 -22.64 -1.78
C PHE A 103 0.40 -23.89 -0.90
N SER A 104 0.84 -23.68 0.34
CA SER A 104 0.92 -24.72 1.36
C SER A 104 0.56 -24.16 2.73
N GLY A 105 -0.39 -24.82 3.41
CA GLY A 105 -0.86 -24.44 4.74
C GLY A 105 -1.62 -23.12 4.81
N GLY A 106 -2.08 -22.59 3.67
CA GLY A 106 -2.75 -21.31 3.55
C GLY A 106 -1.84 -20.10 3.79
N LYS A 107 -0.51 -20.24 3.60
CA LYS A 107 0.46 -19.23 4.05
C LYS A 107 0.94 -18.26 2.96
N LEU A 108 1.42 -17.11 3.42
CA LEU A 108 2.25 -16.18 2.66
C LEU A 108 3.72 -16.61 2.72
N ARG A 109 4.45 -16.32 1.63
CA ARG A 109 5.89 -16.55 1.52
C ARG A 109 6.65 -15.66 2.48
N THR A 110 7.65 -16.24 3.13
CA THR A 110 8.56 -15.53 4.04
C THR A 110 10.00 -15.91 3.71
N SER A 111 10.94 -15.04 4.09
CA SER A 111 12.36 -15.37 4.11
C SER A 111 12.84 -15.44 5.56
N VAL A 112 13.88 -16.23 5.84
CA VAL A 112 14.47 -16.32 7.18
C VAL A 112 15.84 -15.64 7.14
N ILE A 113 16.01 -14.58 7.93
CA ILE A 113 17.31 -13.93 8.13
C ILE A 113 17.75 -14.17 9.57
N GLY A 114 18.82 -14.94 9.75
CA GLY A 114 19.20 -15.47 11.06
C GLY A 114 18.12 -16.42 11.59
N ASN A 115 17.46 -16.03 12.68
CA ASN A 115 16.33 -16.77 13.28
C ASN A 115 14.98 -16.04 13.14
N THR A 116 14.93 -14.99 12.30
CA THR A 116 13.77 -14.10 12.23
C THR A 116 13.04 -14.28 10.90
N PRO A 117 11.76 -14.70 10.89
CA PRO A 117 10.96 -14.76 9.67
C PRO A 117 10.59 -13.34 9.24
N LEU A 118 11.04 -12.91 8.07
CA LEU A 118 10.74 -11.63 7.45
C LEU A 118 9.91 -11.85 6.18
N LEU A 119 9.48 -10.75 5.57
CA LEU A 119 8.84 -10.79 4.26
C LEU A 119 9.71 -11.54 3.24
N HIS A 120 9.06 -12.07 2.20
CA HIS A 120 9.77 -12.75 1.13
C HIS A 120 10.74 -11.80 0.41
N ILE A 121 11.96 -12.25 0.17
CA ILE A 121 12.96 -11.50 -0.60
C ILE A 121 12.64 -11.57 -2.09
N ASN A 122 12.58 -10.41 -2.74
CA ASN A 122 12.50 -10.29 -4.18
C ASN A 122 13.90 -10.37 -4.81
N GLU A 123 14.27 -11.55 -5.32
CA GLU A 123 15.58 -11.76 -5.96
C GLU A 123 15.79 -10.88 -7.20
N ASN A 124 14.69 -10.47 -7.85
CA ASN A 124 14.67 -9.67 -9.07
C ASN A 124 14.60 -8.17 -8.80
N SER A 125 14.77 -7.71 -7.55
CA SER A 125 14.63 -6.29 -7.18
C SER A 125 15.73 -5.35 -7.71
N GLY A 126 16.60 -5.82 -8.60
CA GLY A 126 17.73 -5.05 -9.13
C GLY A 126 18.60 -4.45 -8.04
N LYS A 127 18.85 -3.14 -8.14
CA LYS A 127 19.66 -2.35 -7.19
C LYS A 127 18.84 -1.38 -6.34
N THR A 128 17.51 -1.45 -6.36
CA THR A 128 16.65 -0.47 -5.68
C THR A 128 16.90 -0.41 -4.17
N CYS A 129 17.01 -1.57 -3.52
CA CYS A 129 17.34 -1.67 -2.09
C CYS A 129 18.83 -1.95 -1.84
N TYR A 130 19.64 -1.91 -2.89
CA TYR A 130 21.08 -2.12 -2.80
C TYR A 130 21.75 -0.83 -2.33
N THR A 131 22.65 -0.93 -1.34
CA THR A 131 23.53 0.18 -0.97
C THR A 131 24.98 -0.22 -1.24
N ARG A 132 25.88 0.76 -1.45
CA ARG A 132 27.31 0.50 -1.75
C ARG A 132 27.98 -0.45 -0.75
N ASN A 133 27.51 -0.46 0.50
CA ASN A 133 28.08 -1.24 1.60
C ASN A 133 27.29 -2.53 1.89
N PHE A 134 26.05 -2.64 1.40
CA PHE A 134 25.19 -3.78 1.69
C PHE A 134 24.38 -4.21 0.47
N PRO A 135 24.63 -5.42 -0.06
CA PRO A 135 23.96 -5.93 -1.24
C PRO A 135 22.56 -6.48 -0.92
N TYR A 136 21.75 -5.71 -0.19
CA TYR A 136 20.40 -6.14 0.17
C TYR A 136 19.48 -6.16 -1.05
N LYS A 137 18.62 -7.16 -1.05
CA LYS A 137 17.49 -7.30 -1.97
C LYS A 137 16.24 -6.72 -1.30
N CYS A 138 15.31 -6.22 -2.11
CA CYS A 138 14.05 -5.71 -1.59
C CYS A 138 13.16 -6.85 -1.10
N PHE A 139 12.25 -6.54 -0.18
CA PHE A 139 11.15 -7.42 0.19
C PHE A 139 9.96 -7.29 -0.77
N SER A 140 9.16 -8.35 -0.84
CA SER A 140 7.87 -8.39 -1.54
C SER A 140 6.71 -8.35 -0.55
N SER A 141 5.66 -7.62 -0.91
CA SER A 141 4.36 -7.60 -0.23
C SER A 141 3.27 -7.24 -1.25
N GLY A 142 2.03 -7.02 -0.79
CA GLY A 142 0.90 -6.64 -1.64
C GLY A 142 1.06 -5.26 -2.30
N ASP A 143 1.78 -4.36 -1.64
CA ASP A 143 2.15 -3.06 -2.20
C ASP A 143 3.66 -2.96 -2.51
N ILE A 144 3.98 -2.38 -3.66
CA ILE A 144 5.36 -2.23 -4.15
C ILE A 144 6.21 -1.25 -3.33
N ARG A 145 5.57 -0.35 -2.59
CA ARG A 145 6.21 0.67 -1.75
C ARG A 145 6.62 0.13 -0.37
N VAL A 146 6.46 -1.17 -0.11
CA VAL A 146 6.85 -1.80 1.17
C VAL A 146 8.27 -1.46 1.61
N ASN A 147 9.20 -1.22 0.69
CA ASN A 147 10.62 -0.93 0.97
C ASN A 147 10.94 0.57 1.14
N MET A 148 9.94 1.46 1.25
CA MET A 148 10.17 2.91 1.31
C MET A 148 10.98 3.34 2.54
N HIS A 149 10.70 2.74 3.71
CA HIS A 149 11.48 2.91 4.94
C HIS A 149 11.23 1.74 5.91
N LEU A 150 12.05 1.64 6.96
CA LEU A 150 12.13 0.48 7.87
C LEU A 150 10.85 0.25 8.68
N GLU A 151 10.20 1.31 9.10
CA GLU A 151 8.99 1.26 9.92
C GLU A 151 7.80 0.71 9.12
N LEU A 152 7.65 1.13 7.85
CA LEU A 152 6.63 0.57 6.96
C LEU A 152 6.91 -0.91 6.66
N MET A 153 8.16 -1.28 6.35
CA MET A 153 8.55 -2.69 6.20
C MET A 153 8.17 -3.53 7.43
N THR A 154 8.31 -2.95 8.62
CA THR A 154 7.92 -3.59 9.88
C THR A 154 6.42 -3.81 9.96
N MET A 155 5.61 -2.82 9.56
CA MET A 155 4.13 -2.97 9.51
C MET A 155 3.71 -4.10 8.57
N HIS A 156 4.24 -4.15 7.34
CA HIS A 156 3.95 -5.25 6.41
C HIS A 156 4.41 -6.61 6.96
N THR A 157 5.56 -6.66 7.64
CA THR A 157 6.07 -7.89 8.28
C THR A 157 5.13 -8.37 9.39
N ILE A 158 4.60 -7.47 10.23
CA ILE A 158 3.66 -7.81 11.30
C ILE A 158 2.41 -8.45 10.71
N TRP A 159 1.78 -7.83 9.71
CA TRP A 159 0.57 -8.36 9.10
C TRP A 159 0.78 -9.67 8.33
N SER A 160 1.93 -9.84 7.66
CA SER A 160 2.28 -11.11 7.03
C SER A 160 2.48 -12.24 8.05
N ARG A 161 3.10 -11.94 9.20
CA ARG A 161 3.23 -12.90 10.30
C ARG A 161 1.89 -13.23 10.93
N GLU A 162 1.02 -12.23 11.10
CA GLU A 162 -0.30 -12.42 11.66
C GLU A 162 -1.15 -13.34 10.78
N HIS A 163 -1.15 -13.13 9.46
CA HIS A 163 -1.77 -14.06 8.52
C HIS A 163 -1.27 -15.49 8.69
N ASN A 164 0.06 -15.69 8.76
CA ASN A 164 0.63 -17.02 8.90
C ASN A 164 0.31 -17.66 10.27
N ARG A 165 0.23 -16.85 11.34
CA ARG A 165 -0.21 -17.29 12.68
C ARG A 165 -1.66 -17.77 12.64
N LEU A 166 -2.55 -16.99 12.03
CA LEU A 166 -3.97 -17.33 11.85
C LEU A 166 -4.13 -18.60 11.02
N ALA A 167 -3.37 -18.74 9.91
CA ALA A 167 -3.40 -19.95 9.08
C ALA A 167 -2.98 -21.21 9.86
N ASP A 168 -1.94 -21.11 10.69
CA ASP A 168 -1.48 -22.20 11.56
C ASP A 168 -2.55 -22.59 12.60
N GLU A 169 -3.18 -21.60 13.25
CA GLU A 169 -4.25 -21.85 14.22
C GLU A 169 -5.48 -22.49 13.56
N LEU A 170 -5.89 -21.98 12.40
CA LEU A 170 -7.00 -22.54 11.64
C LEU A 170 -6.73 -23.96 11.15
N GLN A 171 -5.50 -24.27 10.74
CA GLN A 171 -5.09 -25.62 10.33
C GLN A 171 -5.13 -26.60 11.50
N ASN A 172 -4.71 -26.17 12.70
CA ASN A 172 -4.78 -26.97 13.91
C ASN A 172 -6.22 -27.24 14.35
N LEU A 173 -7.10 -26.24 14.25
CA LEU A 173 -8.52 -26.37 14.56
C LEU A 173 -9.28 -27.18 13.50
N ASN A 174 -8.86 -27.08 12.24
CA ASN A 174 -9.52 -27.71 11.10
C ASN A 174 -8.52 -28.50 10.24
N PRO A 175 -8.06 -29.69 10.66
CA PRO A 175 -7.02 -30.45 9.97
C PRO A 175 -7.36 -30.86 8.53
N THR A 176 -8.64 -30.86 8.16
CA THR A 176 -9.14 -31.28 6.83
C THR A 176 -9.32 -30.12 5.86
N TRP A 177 -9.12 -28.87 6.27
CA TRP A 177 -9.26 -27.73 5.37
C TRP A 177 -8.16 -27.72 4.30
N SER A 178 -8.54 -27.31 3.10
CA SER A 178 -7.59 -27.13 1.99
C SER A 178 -6.75 -25.87 2.19
N ASP A 179 -5.61 -25.79 1.50
CA ASP A 179 -4.77 -24.59 1.44
C ASP A 179 -5.57 -23.33 1.13
N GLU A 180 -6.43 -23.39 0.11
CA GLU A 180 -7.26 -22.26 -0.30
C GLU A 180 -8.22 -21.83 0.81
N LYS A 181 -8.86 -22.79 1.48
CA LYS A 181 -9.79 -22.46 2.56
C LYS A 181 -9.06 -21.79 3.73
N LEU A 182 -7.88 -22.31 4.09
CA LEU A 182 -7.04 -21.73 5.14
C LEU A 182 -6.61 -20.31 4.80
N PHE A 183 -6.10 -20.10 3.58
CA PHE A 183 -5.68 -18.79 3.11
C PHE A 183 -6.81 -17.77 3.17
N GLN A 184 -7.99 -18.13 2.65
CA GLN A 184 -9.14 -17.20 2.59
C GLN A 184 -9.69 -16.88 3.99
N GLU A 185 -9.77 -17.85 4.89
CA GLU A 185 -10.25 -17.59 6.26
C GLU A 185 -9.22 -16.80 7.09
N ALA A 186 -7.92 -17.11 6.97
CA ALA A 186 -6.86 -16.32 7.60
C ALA A 186 -6.84 -14.88 7.07
N ARG A 187 -6.96 -14.71 5.74
CA ARG A 187 -7.11 -13.39 5.10
C ARG A 187 -8.33 -12.65 5.62
N ARG A 188 -9.49 -13.30 5.70
CA ARG A 188 -10.73 -12.69 6.17
C ARG A 188 -10.63 -12.18 7.60
N ILE A 189 -10.00 -12.94 8.50
CA ILE A 189 -9.81 -12.53 9.89
C ILE A 189 -8.84 -11.34 9.97
N ALA A 190 -7.69 -11.42 9.29
CA ALA A 190 -6.72 -10.32 9.28
C ALA A 190 -7.29 -9.01 8.70
N ILE A 191 -8.16 -9.11 7.69
CA ILE A 191 -8.89 -7.94 7.14
C ILE A 191 -9.82 -7.34 8.20
N ALA A 192 -10.57 -8.18 8.92
CA ALA A 192 -11.45 -7.72 9.98
C ALA A 192 -10.67 -7.03 11.11
N GLU A 193 -9.49 -7.55 11.47
CA GLU A 193 -8.58 -6.90 12.43
C GLU A 193 -8.11 -5.53 11.92
N LEU A 194 -7.70 -5.43 10.65
CA LEU A 194 -7.26 -4.16 10.03
C LEU A 194 -8.39 -3.13 10.03
N GLN A 195 -9.59 -3.53 9.64
CA GLN A 195 -10.78 -2.67 9.66
C GLN A 195 -11.12 -2.24 11.09
N LEU A 196 -11.09 -3.18 12.05
CA LEU A 196 -11.39 -2.88 13.44
C LEU A 196 -10.41 -1.85 14.01
N ILE A 197 -9.10 -2.05 13.83
CA ILE A 197 -8.08 -1.09 14.28
C ILE A 197 -8.30 0.27 13.59
N THR A 198 -8.62 0.26 12.30
CA THR A 198 -8.86 1.50 11.54
C THR A 198 -10.02 2.32 12.12
N TYR A 199 -11.20 1.71 12.26
CA TYR A 199 -12.40 2.43 12.70
C TYR A 199 -12.44 2.68 14.20
N ARG A 200 -11.85 1.78 15.01
CA ARG A 200 -11.91 1.86 16.48
C ARG A 200 -10.78 2.67 17.09
N GLU A 201 -9.58 2.62 16.51
CA GLU A 201 -8.38 3.19 17.14
C GLU A 201 -7.76 4.32 16.31
N PHE A 202 -7.68 4.17 14.99
CA PHE A 202 -7.04 5.15 14.12
C PHE A 202 -7.94 6.36 13.84
N LEU A 203 -9.12 6.15 13.25
CA LEU A 203 -10.00 7.24 12.80
C LEU A 203 -10.45 8.19 13.93
N PRO A 204 -10.77 7.73 15.17
CA PRO A 204 -11.12 8.65 16.25
C PRO A 204 -10.00 9.63 16.61
N VAL A 205 -8.74 9.20 16.50
CA VAL A 205 -7.58 10.07 16.77
C VAL A 205 -7.39 11.10 15.67
N ILE A 206 -7.68 10.74 14.42
CA ILE A 206 -7.51 11.62 13.25
C ILE A 206 -8.68 12.61 13.11
N LEU A 207 -9.91 12.13 13.22
CA LEU A 207 -11.13 12.90 12.95
C LEU A 207 -11.70 13.57 14.21
N GLY A 208 -11.41 13.02 15.39
CA GLY A 208 -12.04 13.41 16.64
C GLY A 208 -13.42 12.78 16.83
N ASN A 209 -13.85 12.68 18.09
CA ASN A 209 -15.09 11.99 18.46
C ASN A 209 -16.34 12.61 17.84
N GLU A 210 -16.38 13.94 17.66
CA GLU A 210 -17.51 14.67 17.08
C GLU A 210 -17.77 14.25 15.62
N GLU A 211 -16.72 14.21 14.79
CA GLU A 211 -16.87 13.79 13.39
C GLU A 211 -17.14 12.28 13.27
N MET A 212 -16.58 11.46 14.17
CA MET A 212 -16.92 10.03 14.23
C MET A 212 -18.41 9.80 14.53
N GLU A 213 -18.99 10.55 15.48
CA GLU A 213 -20.41 10.45 15.84
C GLU A 213 -21.31 10.97 14.72
N LYS A 214 -21.01 12.17 14.21
CA LYS A 214 -21.76 12.83 13.12
C LYS A 214 -21.84 11.98 11.86
N ARG A 215 -20.80 11.19 11.58
CA ARG A 215 -20.71 10.31 10.40
C ARG A 215 -21.08 8.85 10.72
N ASN A 216 -21.49 8.55 11.95
CA ASN A 216 -21.85 7.21 12.42
C ASN A 216 -20.76 6.15 12.14
N LEU A 217 -19.49 6.50 12.41
CA LEU A 217 -18.33 5.64 12.14
C LEU A 217 -17.86 4.85 13.37
N GLN A 218 -18.53 5.00 14.51
CA GLN A 218 -18.15 4.33 15.75
C GLN A 218 -18.54 2.86 15.71
N ILE A 219 -17.58 1.98 16.06
CA ILE A 219 -17.84 0.55 16.28
C ILE A 219 -18.64 0.40 17.57
N LYS A 220 -19.83 -0.21 17.50
CA LYS A 220 -20.68 -0.46 18.66
C LYS A 220 -20.48 -1.89 19.16
N GLU A 221 -20.11 -2.05 20.43
CA GLU A 221 -19.64 -3.34 20.98
C GLU A 221 -20.69 -4.48 21.04
N ASN A 222 -21.97 -4.21 20.76
CA ASN A 222 -23.03 -5.22 20.82
C ASN A 222 -24.05 -5.10 19.67
N GLU A 223 -23.68 -4.42 18.59
CA GLU A 223 -24.53 -4.29 17.41
C GLU A 223 -23.78 -4.84 16.19
N THR A 224 -24.46 -5.68 15.41
CA THR A 224 -23.98 -6.05 14.08
C THR A 224 -24.24 -4.91 13.12
N PHE A 225 -23.23 -4.49 12.36
CA PHE A 225 -23.45 -3.57 11.25
C PHE A 225 -24.25 -4.28 10.14
N ASP A 226 -25.44 -3.77 9.85
CA ASP A 226 -26.32 -4.24 8.77
C ASP A 226 -26.50 -3.20 7.65
N GLY A 227 -25.75 -2.09 7.71
CA GLY A 227 -25.86 -0.95 6.82
C GLY A 227 -25.07 -1.05 5.51
N TYR A 228 -24.81 -2.26 4.99
CA TYR A 228 -24.21 -2.38 3.66
C TYR A 228 -25.20 -1.86 2.60
N ASP A 229 -24.76 -0.89 1.81
CA ASP A 229 -25.53 -0.29 0.74
C ASP A 229 -24.76 -0.43 -0.58
N GLU A 230 -25.27 -1.28 -1.48
CA GLU A 230 -24.68 -1.54 -2.79
C GLU A 230 -24.70 -0.33 -3.73
N SER A 231 -25.50 0.70 -3.42
CA SER A 231 -25.57 1.93 -4.20
C SER A 231 -24.47 2.94 -3.86
N VAL A 232 -23.72 2.72 -2.78
CA VAL A 232 -22.61 3.59 -2.38
C VAL A 232 -21.41 3.34 -3.30
N ASP A 233 -20.95 4.41 -3.94
CA ASP A 233 -19.68 4.39 -4.67
C ASP A 233 -18.51 4.32 -3.67
N ALA A 234 -17.87 3.16 -3.63
CA ALA A 234 -16.70 2.90 -2.79
C ALA A 234 -15.38 3.38 -3.42
N GLY A 235 -15.41 4.07 -4.57
CA GLY A 235 -14.23 4.60 -5.23
C GLY A 235 -13.49 5.63 -4.39
N ILE A 236 -12.15 5.60 -4.42
CA ILE A 236 -11.35 6.64 -3.78
C ILE A 236 -11.41 7.92 -4.60
N TYR A 237 -11.80 9.02 -3.96
CA TYR A 237 -11.73 10.34 -4.56
C TYR A 237 -10.28 10.77 -4.84
N ASN A 238 -10.06 11.40 -5.99
CA ASN A 238 -8.75 11.90 -6.40
C ASN A 238 -8.14 12.89 -5.36
N VAL A 239 -8.98 13.72 -4.73
CA VAL A 239 -8.50 14.62 -3.66
C VAL A 239 -7.96 13.85 -2.45
N PHE A 240 -8.53 12.67 -2.14
CA PHE A 240 -8.06 11.82 -1.04
C PHE A 240 -6.69 11.22 -1.37
N SER A 241 -6.56 10.60 -2.55
CA SER A 241 -5.32 9.93 -3.00
C SER A 241 -4.12 10.87 -3.15
N THR A 242 -4.39 12.11 -3.58
CA THR A 242 -3.34 13.00 -4.07
C THR A 242 -2.92 14.04 -3.04
N ALA A 243 -3.82 14.42 -2.13
CA ALA A 243 -3.56 15.50 -1.17
C ALA A 243 -4.07 15.22 0.24
N ALA A 244 -5.36 14.93 0.42
CA ALA A 244 -5.99 15.00 1.73
C ALA A 244 -5.45 13.97 2.74
N PHE A 245 -5.14 12.74 2.29
CA PHE A 245 -4.59 11.71 3.16
C PHE A 245 -3.05 11.76 3.31
N ARG A 246 -2.40 12.79 2.74
CA ARG A 246 -0.97 13.06 2.86
C ARG A 246 -0.65 14.05 4.00
N PHE A 247 -1.53 14.12 5.01
CA PHE A 247 -1.30 14.96 6.20
C PHE A 247 -0.29 14.34 7.19
N GLY A 248 -0.02 13.04 7.05
CA GLY A 248 0.84 12.24 7.92
C GLY A 248 2.33 12.39 7.67
#